data_AF-A0A364GJS8-F1
#
_entry.id   AF-A0A364GJS8-F1
#
_cell.length_a   1.000
_cell.length_b   1.000
_cell.length_c   1.000
_cell.angle_alpha   90.00
_cell.angle_beta   90.00
_cell.angle_gamma   90.00
#
_symmetry.space_group_name_H-M   'P 1'
#
loop_
_entity.id
_entity.type
_entity.pdbx_description
1 polymer ?
#
loop_
_entity_poly.entity_id
_entity_poly.type
_entity_poly.pdbx_seq_one_letter_code
_entity_poly.pdbx_strand_id
1 'polypeptide(L)'
;MASISNAPVRHRTVGIDLAISAVQVAQIFDDGRAIGKPIRFRLTSTDLRRFVSAIKSGVGADTPITAVMEPTGMAWFPVANWLQRAGIKVIRVKGQRVKALRKYLSEHAKTDAADAHVLGAIPGFGGRGLDPVHVPGPEQHSLQRLTKQRHRYQELVCSARRRVLDLIRWACPALEPVLPDTVTQLTLAILGELLDPRKVVAMRRDVLARFLSQHASGNHPKSGPFIDSLVEKLKAAAEETIELHGDSVDFTALQFEVAQEVEHLRLWDRHVRAIEREVEQIY
;
A
#
# COMPACT_ATOMS: atom_id res chain seq x y z
N MET A 1 19.19 26.16 49.21
CA MET A 1 18.55 26.90 48.10
C MET A 1 17.49 26.00 47.49
N ALA A 2 16.23 26.46 47.51
CA ALA A 2 15.01 25.91 46.92
C ALA A 2 14.70 24.41 47.15
N SER A 3 13.94 24.14 48.22
CA SER A 3 13.13 22.93 48.38
C SER A 3 12.23 22.75 47.15
N ILE A 4 12.44 21.68 46.39
CA ILE A 4 11.53 21.27 45.32
C ILE A 4 10.20 20.95 46.00
N SER A 5 9.19 21.79 45.78
CA SER A 5 7.85 21.54 46.30
C SER A 5 7.40 20.16 45.82
N ASN A 6 7.17 19.23 46.74
CA ASN A 6 6.70 17.88 46.48
C ASN A 6 5.19 17.89 46.17
N ALA A 7 4.77 18.78 45.28
CA ALA A 7 3.39 18.85 44.84
C ALA A 7 3.09 17.62 43.97
N PRO A 8 1.94 16.95 44.17
CA PRO A 8 1.58 15.80 43.36
C PRO A 8 1.44 16.21 41.89
N VAL A 9 2.01 15.40 40.99
CA VAL A 9 1.93 15.61 39.53
C VAL A 9 0.47 15.62 39.11
N ARG A 10 0.03 16.70 38.45
CA ARG A 10 -1.36 16.85 38.02
C ARG A 10 -1.62 16.18 36.68
N HIS A 11 -0.65 16.21 35.79
CA HIS A 11 -0.70 15.50 34.52
C HIS A 11 0.70 15.13 34.04
N ARG A 12 0.79 13.99 33.34
CA ARG A 12 2.02 13.54 32.68
C ARG A 12 1.82 13.48 31.18
N THR A 13 2.80 14.01 30.45
CA THR A 13 2.86 13.90 29.00
C THR A 13 4.10 13.12 28.60
N VAL A 14 4.00 12.30 27.55
CA VAL A 14 5.13 11.56 26.99
C VAL A 14 5.22 11.85 25.51
N GLY A 15 6.26 12.57 25.09
CA GLY A 15 6.56 12.73 23.67
C GLY A 15 7.32 11.52 23.16
N ILE A 16 6.89 10.94 22.04
CA ILE A 16 7.45 9.71 21.48
C ILE A 16 7.80 9.96 20.02
N ASP A 17 9.08 10.06 19.73
CA ASP A 17 9.59 10.04 18.38
C ASP A 17 9.75 8.60 17.88
N LEU A 18 9.20 8.35 16.70
CA LEU A 18 9.07 7.01 16.13
C LEU A 18 9.96 6.84 14.90
N ALA A 19 10.67 5.73 14.86
CA ALA A 19 11.53 5.34 13.75
C ALA A 19 11.06 4.03 13.10
N ILE A 20 11.26 3.88 11.79
CA ILE A 20 10.86 2.67 11.04
C ILE A 20 11.74 1.47 11.40
N SER A 21 13.06 1.65 11.39
CA SER A 21 14.04 0.58 11.62
C SER A 21 14.97 0.83 12.81
N ALA A 22 14.98 2.05 13.36
CA ALA A 22 15.84 2.43 14.48
C ALA A 22 15.13 2.27 15.83
N VAL A 23 15.89 2.53 16.90
CA VAL A 23 15.32 2.62 18.25
C VAL A 23 14.38 3.82 18.35
N GLN A 24 13.30 3.63 19.09
CA GLN A 24 12.33 4.67 19.39
C GLN A 24 12.85 5.51 20.56
N VAL A 25 12.47 6.78 20.62
CA VAL A 25 12.91 7.71 21.68
C VAL A 25 11.71 8.39 22.31
N ALA A 26 11.68 8.45 23.63
CA ALA A 26 10.62 9.11 24.36
C ALA A 26 11.15 10.04 25.46
N GLN A 27 10.45 11.15 25.68
CA GLN A 27 10.73 12.09 26.76
C GLN A 27 9.47 12.25 27.62
N ILE A 28 9.62 12.09 28.95
CA ILE A 28 8.56 12.29 29.92
C ILE A 28 8.54 13.75 30.36
N PHE A 29 7.34 14.30 30.54
CA PHE A 29 7.07 15.62 31.08
C PHE A 29 6.06 15.52 32.21
N ASP A 30 6.37 16.13 33.36
CA ASP A 30 5.43 16.33 34.47
C ASP A 30 5.07 17.79 34.54
N ASP A 31 3.78 18.08 34.43
CA ASP A 31 3.24 19.45 34.46
C ASP A 31 4.00 20.42 33.52
N GLY A 32 4.34 19.93 32.32
CA GLY A 32 5.05 20.67 31.27
C GLY A 32 6.58 20.72 31.42
N ARG A 33 7.16 20.07 32.43
CA ARG A 33 8.62 20.04 32.66
C ARG A 33 9.20 18.67 32.34
N ALA A 34 10.25 18.63 31.51
CA ALA A 34 10.93 17.38 31.18
C ALA A 34 11.56 16.71 32.41
N ILE A 35 11.35 15.41 32.57
CA ILE A 35 11.84 14.61 33.70
C ILE A 35 12.79 13.52 33.21
N GLY A 36 13.94 13.42 33.86
CA GLY A 36 14.92 12.37 33.58
C GLY A 36 15.55 12.46 32.19
N LYS A 37 16.28 11.40 31.81
CA LYS A 37 16.87 11.27 30.47
C LYS A 37 15.86 10.69 29.47
N PRO A 38 16.00 10.96 28.17
CA PRO A 38 15.21 10.30 27.15
C PRO A 38 15.30 8.78 27.25
N ILE A 39 14.14 8.12 27.13
CA ILE A 39 14.02 6.66 27.15
C ILE A 39 14.21 6.16 25.72
N ARG A 40 15.10 5.20 25.52
CA ARG A 40 15.27 4.50 24.24
C ARG A 40 14.71 3.10 24.33
N PHE A 41 13.90 2.68 23.36
CA PHE A 41 13.25 1.37 23.37
C PHE A 41 13.08 0.81 21.96
N ARG A 42 13.03 -0.52 21.81
CA ARG A 42 12.67 -1.18 20.55
C ARG A 42 11.21 -1.63 20.60
N LEU A 43 10.66 -1.97 19.42
CA LEU A 43 9.33 -2.58 19.29
C LEU A 43 9.35 -4.07 19.67
N THR A 44 9.81 -4.37 20.89
CA THR A 44 9.76 -5.70 21.50
C THR A 44 8.85 -5.69 22.72
N SER A 45 8.24 -6.82 23.06
CA SER A 45 7.34 -6.89 24.22
C SER A 45 8.05 -6.56 25.54
N THR A 46 9.33 -6.93 25.67
CA THR A 46 10.15 -6.63 26.86
C THR A 46 10.44 -5.14 26.99
N ASP A 47 10.87 -4.49 25.90
CA ASP A 47 11.18 -3.07 25.92
C ASP A 47 9.90 -2.23 26.12
N LEU A 48 8.77 -2.63 25.51
CA LEU A 48 7.47 -1.97 25.70
C LEU A 48 6.94 -2.11 27.13
N ARG A 49 7.10 -3.28 27.77
CA ARG A 49 6.79 -3.43 29.21
C ARG A 49 7.59 -2.48 30.09
N ARG A 50 8.91 -2.41 29.85
CA ARG A 50 9.82 -1.51 30.57
C ARG A 50 9.45 -0.05 30.34
N PHE A 51 9.12 0.31 29.10
CA PHE A 51 8.69 1.65 28.73
C PHE A 51 7.40 2.05 29.44
N VAL A 52 6.36 1.21 29.41
CA VAL A 52 5.09 1.47 30.12
C VAL A 52 5.30 1.59 31.63
N SER A 53 6.13 0.73 32.21
CA SER A 53 6.49 0.81 33.64
C SER A 53 7.20 2.13 33.98
N ALA A 54 8.14 2.57 33.14
CA ALA A 54 8.83 3.85 33.33
C ALA A 54 7.87 5.04 33.24
N ILE A 55 6.92 5.03 32.30
CA ILE A 55 5.92 6.10 32.14
C ILE A 55 5.01 6.21 33.38
N LYS A 56 4.64 5.08 34.00
CA LYS A 56 3.77 5.05 35.18
C LYS A 56 4.51 5.26 36.51
N SER A 57 5.83 5.18 36.51
CA SER A 57 6.63 5.27 37.74
C SER A 57 6.52 6.67 38.37
N GLY A 58 6.27 6.72 39.68
CA GLY A 58 6.28 7.96 40.46
C GLY A 58 5.08 8.89 40.25
N VAL A 59 3.99 8.43 39.64
CA VAL A 59 2.71 9.15 39.56
C VAL A 59 1.60 8.34 40.21
N GLY A 60 0.58 9.03 40.73
CA GLY A 60 -0.59 8.38 41.32
C GLY A 60 -1.40 7.61 40.27
N ALA A 61 -2.18 6.61 40.72
CA ALA A 61 -3.00 5.80 39.83
C ALA A 61 -3.99 6.64 38.99
N ASP A 62 -4.49 7.74 39.57
CA ASP A 62 -5.45 8.64 38.93
C ASP A 62 -4.80 9.80 38.15
N THR A 63 -3.46 9.88 38.12
CA THR A 63 -2.78 10.93 37.36
C THR A 63 -2.98 10.70 35.86
N PRO A 64 -3.61 11.63 35.12
CA PRO A 64 -3.81 11.50 33.68
C PRO A 64 -2.47 11.46 32.94
N ILE A 65 -2.29 10.44 32.10
CA ILE A 65 -1.11 10.28 31.24
C ILE A 65 -1.52 10.40 29.77
N THR A 66 -0.85 11.30 29.04
CA THR A 66 -1.05 11.49 27.60
C THR A 66 0.25 11.23 26.83
N ALA A 67 0.24 10.24 25.94
CA ALA A 67 1.33 9.97 25.01
C ALA A 67 1.09 10.67 23.68
N VAL A 68 2.08 11.41 23.19
CA VAL A 68 2.05 12.22 21.97
C VAL A 68 3.05 11.63 20.98
N MET A 69 2.60 11.29 19.78
CA MET A 69 3.46 10.76 18.73
C MET A 69 3.15 11.37 17.36
N GLU A 70 4.19 11.61 16.57
CA GLU A 70 4.04 11.77 15.14
C GLU A 70 4.00 10.38 14.48
N PRO A 71 2.98 10.06 13.66
CA PRO A 71 2.90 8.75 13.03
C PRO A 71 4.00 8.56 11.97
N THR A 72 4.96 7.69 12.26
CA THR A 72 5.98 7.22 11.32
C THR A 72 5.67 5.81 10.83
N GLY A 73 5.34 5.66 9.54
CA GLY A 73 5.00 4.36 8.94
C GLY A 73 3.90 3.63 9.72
N MET A 74 4.13 2.35 10.04
CA MET A 74 3.28 1.56 10.95
C MET A 74 3.88 1.36 12.35
N ALA A 75 5.03 1.98 12.64
CA ALA A 75 5.69 1.86 13.95
C ALA A 75 4.84 2.40 15.11
N TRP A 76 3.93 3.34 14.82
CA TRP A 76 2.99 3.90 15.80
C TRP A 76 1.98 2.88 16.34
N PHE A 77 1.57 1.89 15.53
CA PHE A 77 0.49 0.97 15.89
C PHE A 77 0.82 0.10 17.11
N PRO A 78 1.95 -0.63 17.16
CA PRO A 78 2.28 -1.45 18.33
C PRO A 78 2.47 -0.60 19.59
N VAL A 79 3.04 0.61 19.48
CA VAL A 79 3.21 1.53 20.61
C VAL A 79 1.85 2.03 21.13
N ALA A 80 0.99 2.51 20.23
CA ALA A 80 -0.35 2.99 20.60
C ALA A 80 -1.20 1.88 21.24
N ASN A 81 -1.18 0.66 20.70
CA ASN A 81 -1.91 -0.48 21.26
C ASN A 81 -1.42 -0.83 22.68
N TRP A 82 -0.11 -0.86 22.91
CA TRP A 82 0.45 -1.12 24.25
C TRP A 82 0.08 -0.04 25.26
N LEU A 83 0.13 1.23 24.86
CA LEU A 83 -0.21 2.36 25.73
C LEU A 83 -1.72 2.38 26.05
N GLN A 84 -2.59 2.15 25.06
CA GLN A 84 -4.03 2.10 25.28
C GLN A 84 -4.45 0.94 26.19
N ARG A 85 -3.85 -0.25 26.02
CA ARG A 85 -4.04 -1.39 26.94
C ARG A 85 -3.56 -1.10 28.36
N ALA A 86 -2.63 -0.16 28.52
CA ALA A 86 -2.18 0.31 29.82
C ALA A 86 -3.03 1.47 30.38
N GLY A 87 -4.14 1.85 29.73
CA GLY A 87 -5.00 2.96 30.15
C GLY A 87 -4.43 4.35 29.85
N ILE A 88 -3.40 4.44 29.01
CA ILE A 88 -2.76 5.71 28.65
C ILE A 88 -3.46 6.30 27.42
N LYS A 89 -3.85 7.58 27.50
CA LYS A 89 -4.41 8.30 26.35
C LYS A 89 -3.30 8.50 25.32
N VAL A 90 -3.55 8.14 24.06
CA VAL A 90 -2.61 8.36 22.97
C VAL A 90 -3.18 9.39 22.02
N ILE A 91 -2.38 10.38 21.63
CA ILE A 91 -2.75 11.39 20.65
C ILE A 91 -1.74 11.39 19.50
N ARG A 92 -2.24 11.62 18.29
CA ARG A 92 -1.41 11.80 17.09
C ARG A 92 -1.33 13.26 16.72
N VAL A 93 -0.12 13.70 16.38
CA VAL A 93 0.14 15.05 15.89
C VAL A 93 0.53 15.02 14.42
N LYS A 94 0.06 16.02 13.67
CA LYS A 94 0.49 16.23 12.28
C LYS A 94 1.90 16.80 12.28
N GLY A 95 2.79 16.30 11.40
CA GLY A 95 4.16 16.79 11.28
C GLY A 95 4.30 18.29 11.03
N GLN A 96 3.30 18.92 10.41
CA GLN A 96 3.26 20.39 10.27
C GLN A 96 3.25 21.12 11.63
N ARG A 97 2.52 20.60 12.63
CA ARG A 97 2.49 21.17 13.99
C ARG A 97 3.83 20.96 14.70
N VAL A 98 4.42 19.78 14.55
CA VAL A 98 5.75 19.45 15.12
C VAL A 98 6.81 20.40 14.54
N LYS A 99 6.82 20.60 13.22
CA LYS A 99 7.74 21.52 12.53
C LYS A 99 7.57 22.97 12.97
N ALA A 100 6.33 23.43 13.14
CA ALA A 100 6.05 24.78 13.62
C ALA A 100 6.55 25.01 15.05
N LEU A 101 6.31 24.04 15.94
CA LEU A 101 6.77 24.13 17.33
C LEU A 101 8.31 24.07 17.41
N ARG A 102 8.97 23.19 16.65
CA ARG A 102 10.43 23.13 16.58
C ARG A 102 11.04 24.48 16.20
N LYS A 103 10.46 25.16 15.21
CA LYS A 103 10.88 26.50 14.80
C LYS A 103 10.68 27.54 15.91
N TYR A 104 9.56 27.48 16.63
CA TYR A 104 9.27 28.38 17.74
C TYR A 104 10.26 28.19 18.91
N LEU A 105 10.61 26.95 19.23
CA LEU A 105 11.58 26.62 20.28
C LEU A 105 13.04 26.93 19.90
N SER A 106 13.28 27.46 18.68
CA SER A 106 14.63 27.69 18.14
C SER A 106 15.51 26.44 18.16
N GLU A 107 14.90 25.25 18.09
CA GLU A 107 15.61 23.98 18.02
C GLU A 107 16.07 23.75 16.57
N HIS A 108 17.31 24.13 16.28
CA HIS A 108 17.89 23.98 14.95
C HIS A 108 18.43 22.56 14.68
N ALA A 109 18.68 21.77 15.72
CA ALA A 109 19.20 20.42 15.61
C ALA A 109 18.06 19.38 15.47
N LYS A 110 18.07 18.60 14.39
CA LYS A 110 17.15 17.47 14.20
C LYS A 110 17.77 16.21 14.80
N THR A 111 17.39 15.87 16.02
CA THR A 111 17.79 14.62 16.70
C THR A 111 16.56 13.94 17.30
N ASP A 112 16.57 12.60 17.40
CA ASP A 112 15.43 11.85 17.94
C ASP A 112 15.01 12.33 19.35
N ALA A 113 15.98 12.75 20.17
CA ALA A 113 15.73 13.26 21.52
C ALA A 113 15.07 14.65 21.50
N ALA A 114 15.51 15.53 20.59
CA ALA A 114 14.87 16.82 20.37
C ALA A 114 13.44 16.62 19.85
N ASP A 115 13.24 15.70 18.90
CA ASP A 115 11.92 15.42 18.34
C ASP A 115 10.96 14.86 19.40
N ALA A 116 11.42 13.95 20.27
CA ALA A 116 10.64 13.48 21.42
C ALA A 116 10.34 14.62 22.42
N HIS A 117 11.28 15.55 22.63
CA HIS A 117 11.07 16.72 23.48
C HIS A 117 9.97 17.64 22.93
N VAL A 118 10.08 18.03 21.65
CA VAL A 118 9.06 18.84 20.95
C VAL A 118 7.69 18.19 21.08
N LEU A 119 7.58 16.89 20.81
CA LEU A 119 6.32 16.15 20.88
C LEU A 119 5.69 16.19 22.28
N GLY A 120 6.49 16.02 23.33
CA GLY A 120 5.99 16.02 24.71
C GLY A 120 5.60 17.41 25.20
N ALA A 121 6.16 18.46 24.62
CA ALA A 121 5.80 19.84 24.94
C ALA A 121 4.51 20.31 24.25
N ILE A 122 4.11 19.70 23.11
CA ILE A 122 2.95 20.14 22.29
C ILE A 122 1.68 20.41 23.11
N PRO A 123 1.23 19.54 24.05
CA PRO A 123 0.00 19.79 24.79
C PRO A 123 0.00 21.08 25.62
N GLY A 124 1.18 21.62 25.97
CA GLY A 124 1.32 22.87 26.70
C GLY A 124 1.12 24.14 25.86
N PHE A 125 1.14 24.05 24.52
CA PHE A 125 1.13 25.23 23.62
C PHE A 125 -0.27 25.69 23.17
N GLY A 126 -1.35 25.07 23.67
CA GLY A 126 -2.73 25.44 23.32
C GLY A 126 -3.10 25.17 21.84
N GLY A 127 -4.40 25.20 21.52
CA GLY A 127 -4.91 25.05 20.13
C GLY A 127 -6.06 24.05 19.98
N ARG A 128 -6.54 23.85 18.75
CA ARG A 128 -7.59 22.85 18.44
C ARG A 128 -7.19 21.49 19.00
N GLY A 129 -8.12 20.88 19.74
CA GLY A 129 -7.96 19.59 20.41
C GLY A 129 -7.21 18.58 19.55
N LEU A 130 -6.25 17.90 20.18
CA LEU A 130 -5.49 16.83 19.54
C LEU A 130 -6.36 15.58 19.52
N ASP A 131 -6.57 15.03 18.34
CA ASP A 131 -7.45 13.87 18.16
C ASP A 131 -6.82 12.64 18.83
N PRO A 132 -7.57 11.94 19.70
CA PRO A 132 -7.15 10.65 20.22
C PRO A 132 -6.85 9.67 19.09
N VAL A 133 -5.84 8.83 19.28
CA VAL A 133 -5.58 7.73 18.36
C VAL A 133 -6.71 6.73 18.46
N HIS A 134 -7.36 6.46 17.34
CA HIS A 134 -8.20 5.29 17.21
C HIS A 134 -7.34 4.11 16.75
N VAL A 135 -7.22 3.09 17.60
CA VAL A 135 -6.66 1.79 17.21
C VAL A 135 -7.84 0.92 16.77
N PRO A 136 -7.96 0.61 15.46
CA PRO A 136 -9.08 -0.18 14.96
C PRO A 136 -9.08 -1.59 15.59
N GLY A 137 -10.27 -2.16 15.75
CA GLY A 137 -10.41 -3.57 16.13
C GLY A 137 -9.80 -4.50 15.07
N PRO A 138 -9.56 -5.79 15.39
CA PRO A 138 -8.91 -6.72 14.46
C PRO A 138 -9.57 -6.79 13.08
N GLU A 139 -10.90 -6.90 13.03
CA GLU A 139 -11.67 -6.97 11.77
C GLU A 139 -11.57 -5.67 10.97
N GLN A 140 -11.78 -4.52 11.61
CA GLN A 140 -11.64 -3.21 10.97
C GLN A 140 -10.22 -2.98 10.44
N HIS A 141 -9.20 -3.42 11.18
CA HIS A 141 -7.81 -3.34 10.75
C HIS A 141 -7.53 -4.26 9.55
N SER A 142 -8.08 -5.48 9.56
CA SER A 142 -8.03 -6.40 8.43
C SER A 142 -8.69 -5.81 7.19
N LEU A 143 -9.89 -5.26 7.30
CA LEU A 143 -10.59 -4.56 6.21
C LEU A 143 -9.74 -3.41 5.65
N GLN A 144 -9.22 -2.53 6.51
CA GLN A 144 -8.36 -1.43 6.06
C GLN A 144 -7.14 -1.92 5.26
N ARG A 145 -6.53 -3.04 5.66
CA ARG A 145 -5.39 -3.64 4.96
C ARG A 145 -5.81 -4.25 3.63
N LEU A 146 -6.91 -4.99 3.60
CA LEU A 146 -7.45 -5.61 2.39
C LEU A 146 -7.85 -4.55 1.36
N THR A 147 -8.53 -3.48 1.76
CA THR A 147 -8.90 -2.37 0.85
C THR A 147 -7.65 -1.70 0.24
N LYS A 148 -6.61 -1.45 1.04
CA LYS A 148 -5.34 -0.91 0.53
C LYS A 148 -4.64 -1.86 -0.43
N GLN A 149 -4.65 -3.16 -0.12
CA GLN A 149 -4.07 -4.18 -0.98
C GLN A 149 -4.83 -4.30 -2.31
N ARG A 150 -6.17 -4.27 -2.27
CA ARG A 150 -7.04 -4.25 -3.45
C ARG A 150 -6.71 -3.06 -4.34
N HIS A 151 -6.65 -1.85 -3.77
CA HIS A 151 -6.31 -0.65 -4.52
C HIS A 151 -4.96 -0.79 -5.24
N ARG A 152 -3.92 -1.22 -4.53
CA ARG A 152 -2.59 -1.46 -5.13
C ARG A 152 -2.64 -2.48 -6.27
N TYR A 153 -3.37 -3.58 -6.12
CA TYR A 153 -3.48 -4.59 -7.18
C TYR A 153 -4.29 -4.09 -8.38
N GLN A 154 -5.31 -3.27 -8.16
CA GLN A 154 -6.04 -2.61 -9.25
C GLN A 154 -5.13 -1.67 -10.04
N GLU A 155 -4.26 -0.90 -9.36
CA GLU A 155 -3.26 -0.08 -10.05
C GLU A 155 -2.31 -0.92 -10.91
N LEU A 156 -1.87 -2.08 -10.40
CA LEU A 156 -1.03 -3.02 -11.16
C LEU A 156 -1.77 -3.60 -12.38
N VAL A 157 -3.05 -3.98 -12.24
CA VAL A 157 -3.89 -4.42 -13.37
C VAL A 157 -3.99 -3.31 -14.42
N CYS A 158 -4.31 -2.09 -14.01
CA CYS A 158 -4.41 -0.94 -14.92
C CYS A 158 -3.07 -0.60 -15.59
N SER A 159 -1.95 -0.79 -14.89
CA SER A 159 -0.61 -0.59 -15.44
C SER A 159 -0.26 -1.64 -16.49
N ALA A 160 -0.43 -2.93 -16.18
CA ALA A 160 -0.15 -4.03 -17.11
C ALA A 160 -1.07 -3.95 -18.35
N ARG A 161 -2.35 -3.61 -18.17
CA ARG A 161 -3.30 -3.44 -19.29
C ARG A 161 -2.83 -2.34 -20.25
N ARG A 162 -2.41 -1.19 -19.71
CA ARG A 162 -1.85 -0.10 -20.52
C ARG A 162 -0.59 -0.53 -21.26
N ARG A 163 0.33 -1.22 -20.58
CA ARG A 163 1.55 -1.74 -21.20
C ARG A 163 1.26 -2.65 -22.40
N VAL A 164 0.34 -3.61 -22.23
CA VAL A 164 -0.09 -4.51 -23.32
C VAL A 164 -0.70 -3.72 -24.48
N LEU A 165 -1.59 -2.76 -24.21
CA LEU A 165 -2.18 -1.90 -25.24
C LEU A 165 -1.13 -1.07 -25.98
N ASP A 166 -0.17 -0.49 -25.27
CA ASP A 166 0.90 0.30 -25.87
C ASP A 166 1.78 -0.57 -26.79
N LEU A 167 2.08 -1.81 -26.38
CA LEU A 167 2.83 -2.77 -27.21
C LEU A 167 2.05 -3.16 -28.47
N ILE A 168 0.74 -3.42 -28.35
CA ILE A 168 -0.11 -3.74 -29.51
C ILE A 168 -0.17 -2.55 -30.47
N ARG A 169 -0.42 -1.34 -29.97
CA ARG A 169 -0.54 -0.12 -30.81
C ARG A 169 0.75 0.22 -31.54
N TRP A 170 1.88 -0.09 -30.93
CA TRP A 170 3.19 0.11 -31.54
C TRP A 170 3.52 -0.96 -32.58
N ALA A 171 3.35 -2.25 -32.25
CA ALA A 171 3.87 -3.35 -33.07
C ALA A 171 2.85 -4.03 -33.97
N CYS A 172 1.56 -4.02 -33.62
CA CYS A 172 0.48 -4.70 -34.35
C CYS A 172 -0.80 -3.84 -34.34
N PRO A 173 -0.79 -2.59 -34.84
CA PRO A 173 -1.92 -1.66 -34.67
C PRO A 173 -3.25 -2.20 -35.24
N ALA A 174 -3.20 -2.99 -36.32
CA ALA A 174 -4.38 -3.63 -36.91
C ALA A 174 -5.03 -4.71 -36.00
N LEU A 175 -4.31 -5.19 -34.97
CA LEU A 175 -4.82 -6.20 -34.04
C LEU A 175 -5.80 -5.62 -33.02
N GLU A 176 -5.59 -4.40 -32.53
CA GLU A 176 -6.46 -3.79 -31.50
C GLU A 176 -7.96 -3.78 -31.87
N PRO A 177 -8.39 -3.35 -33.09
CA PRO A 177 -9.81 -3.36 -33.46
C PRO A 177 -10.39 -4.77 -33.73
N VAL A 178 -9.53 -5.78 -33.85
CA VAL A 178 -9.93 -7.19 -34.06
C VAL A 178 -10.21 -7.88 -32.74
N LEU A 179 -9.47 -7.51 -31.70
CA LEU A 179 -9.63 -8.09 -30.38
C LEU A 179 -11.02 -7.72 -29.82
N PRO A 180 -11.66 -8.65 -29.08
CA PRO A 180 -12.73 -8.32 -28.16
C PRO A 180 -12.24 -7.35 -27.06
N ASP A 181 -12.96 -7.27 -25.93
CA ASP A 181 -12.42 -6.54 -24.79
C ASP A 181 -11.06 -7.14 -24.35
N THR A 182 -10.06 -6.25 -24.24
CA THR A 182 -8.67 -6.49 -23.80
C THR A 182 -8.50 -7.28 -22.51
N VAL A 183 -9.55 -7.42 -21.68
CA VAL A 183 -9.50 -8.19 -20.43
C VAL A 183 -10.18 -9.57 -20.51
N THR A 184 -10.73 -9.95 -21.66
CA THR A 184 -11.38 -11.26 -21.81
C THR A 184 -10.36 -12.39 -21.82
N GLN A 185 -10.77 -13.59 -21.40
CA GLN A 185 -9.91 -14.78 -21.48
C GLN A 185 -9.42 -15.06 -22.91
N LEU A 186 -10.29 -14.82 -23.89
CA LEU A 186 -9.98 -14.98 -25.31
C LEU A 186 -8.89 -14.01 -25.75
N THR A 187 -9.05 -12.71 -25.47
CA THR A 187 -8.04 -11.70 -25.82
C THR A 187 -6.70 -11.99 -25.14
N LEU A 188 -6.70 -12.31 -23.85
CA LEU A 188 -5.47 -12.63 -23.12
C LEU A 188 -4.79 -13.90 -23.66
N ALA A 189 -5.55 -14.91 -24.12
CA ALA A 189 -4.98 -16.08 -24.76
C ALA A 189 -4.34 -15.76 -26.12
N ILE A 190 -5.03 -14.97 -26.96
CA ILE A 190 -4.47 -14.50 -28.24
C ILE A 190 -3.16 -13.74 -28.00
N LEU A 191 -3.15 -12.78 -27.08
CA LEU A 191 -1.96 -11.97 -26.80
C LEU A 191 -0.81 -12.79 -26.19
N GLY A 192 -1.14 -13.76 -25.33
CA GLY A 192 -0.14 -14.60 -24.68
C GLY A 192 0.51 -15.65 -25.59
N GLU A 193 -0.14 -16.03 -26.69
CA GLU A 193 0.33 -17.17 -27.51
C GLU A 193 0.40 -16.92 -29.02
N LEU A 194 -0.32 -15.91 -29.52
CA LEU A 194 -0.58 -15.62 -30.94
C LEU A 194 -0.39 -14.14 -31.29
N LEU A 195 0.58 -13.47 -30.66
CA LEU A 195 1.00 -12.13 -31.04
C LEU A 195 1.94 -12.14 -32.24
N ASP A 196 2.79 -13.17 -32.38
CA ASP A 196 3.69 -13.30 -33.53
C ASP A 196 2.89 -13.48 -34.84
N PRO A 197 2.92 -12.49 -35.75
CA PRO A 197 2.08 -12.52 -36.93
C PRO A 197 2.49 -13.63 -37.91
N ARG A 198 3.77 -14.02 -37.97
CA ARG A 198 4.24 -15.11 -38.84
C ARG A 198 3.67 -16.45 -38.37
N LYS A 199 3.60 -16.65 -37.04
CA LYS A 199 2.94 -17.82 -36.45
C LYS A 199 1.45 -17.86 -36.77
N VAL A 200 0.76 -16.73 -36.71
CA VAL A 200 -0.69 -16.62 -37.00
C VAL A 200 -0.99 -16.90 -38.48
N VAL A 201 -0.20 -16.36 -39.41
CA VAL A 201 -0.36 -16.61 -40.85
C VAL A 201 -0.10 -18.08 -41.17
N ALA A 202 0.98 -18.67 -40.63
CA ALA A 202 1.33 -20.07 -40.86
C ALA A 202 0.33 -21.08 -40.24
N MET A 203 -0.39 -20.69 -39.19
CA MET A 203 -1.36 -21.55 -38.52
C MET A 203 -2.55 -21.87 -39.44
N ARG A 204 -2.92 -23.15 -39.54
CA ARG A 204 -4.13 -23.54 -40.30
C ARG A 204 -5.38 -22.96 -39.66
N ARG A 205 -6.37 -22.60 -40.51
CA ARG A 205 -7.63 -21.97 -40.07
C ARG A 205 -8.40 -22.84 -39.08
N ASP A 206 -8.44 -24.16 -39.28
CA ASP A 206 -9.10 -25.11 -38.38
C ASP A 206 -8.44 -25.17 -36.99
N VAL A 207 -7.11 -25.05 -36.95
CA VAL A 207 -6.34 -25.03 -35.71
C VAL A 207 -6.56 -23.72 -34.96
N LEU A 208 -6.51 -22.59 -35.67
CA LEU A 208 -6.77 -21.27 -35.09
C LEU A 208 -8.22 -21.17 -34.57
N ALA A 209 -9.20 -21.64 -35.34
CA ALA A 209 -10.59 -21.70 -34.91
C ALA A 209 -10.75 -22.50 -33.61
N ARG A 210 -10.10 -23.69 -33.52
CA ARG A 210 -10.14 -24.54 -32.32
C ARG A 210 -9.54 -23.84 -31.10
N PHE A 211 -8.40 -23.14 -31.28
CA PHE A 211 -7.79 -22.35 -30.22
C PHE A 211 -8.75 -21.26 -29.72
N LEU A 212 -9.34 -20.48 -30.63
CA LEU A 212 -10.28 -19.42 -30.26
C LEU A 212 -11.52 -19.98 -29.55
N SER A 213 -12.08 -21.10 -30.03
CA SER A 213 -13.20 -21.79 -29.40
C SER A 213 -12.90 -22.28 -27.98
N GLN A 214 -11.68 -22.74 -27.72
CA GLN A 214 -11.25 -23.21 -26.40
C GLN A 214 -11.15 -22.07 -25.38
N HIS A 215 -10.71 -20.89 -25.82
CA HIS A 215 -10.52 -19.72 -24.96
C HIS A 215 -11.72 -18.75 -24.96
N ALA A 216 -12.71 -18.96 -25.83
CA ALA A 216 -13.98 -18.25 -25.80
C ALA A 216 -14.72 -18.53 -24.48
N SER A 217 -15.05 -17.46 -23.75
CA SER A 217 -15.68 -17.53 -22.44
C SER A 217 -16.71 -16.40 -22.28
N GLY A 218 -17.57 -16.51 -21.26
CA GLY A 218 -18.62 -15.53 -21.00
C GLY A 218 -19.59 -15.41 -22.17
N ASN A 219 -19.75 -14.19 -22.70
CA ASN A 219 -20.68 -13.88 -23.78
C ASN A 219 -20.13 -14.19 -25.19
N HIS A 220 -18.90 -14.68 -25.31
CA HIS A 220 -18.33 -15.03 -26.62
C HIS A 220 -18.85 -16.38 -27.12
N PRO A 221 -19.44 -16.44 -28.33
CA PRO A 221 -19.80 -17.70 -28.95
C PRO A 221 -18.57 -18.60 -29.13
N LYS A 222 -18.71 -19.88 -28.78
CA LYS A 222 -17.62 -20.88 -28.91
C LYS A 222 -17.50 -21.47 -30.32
N SER A 223 -18.41 -21.15 -31.23
CA SER A 223 -18.44 -21.67 -32.59
C SER A 223 -19.25 -20.78 -33.52
N GLY A 224 -19.18 -21.06 -34.81
CA GLY A 224 -20.00 -20.41 -35.83
C GLY A 224 -19.43 -19.05 -36.28
N PRO A 225 -20.29 -18.16 -36.83
CA PRO A 225 -19.86 -16.98 -37.58
C PRO A 225 -18.92 -16.03 -36.82
N PHE A 226 -19.04 -15.98 -35.49
CA PHE A 226 -18.14 -15.20 -34.65
C PHE A 226 -16.69 -15.69 -34.72
N ILE A 227 -16.48 -17.01 -34.53
CA ILE A 227 -15.13 -17.60 -34.57
C ILE A 227 -14.58 -17.52 -36.00
N ASP A 228 -15.39 -17.85 -37.00
CA ASP A 228 -14.96 -17.78 -38.40
C ASP A 228 -14.52 -16.37 -38.78
N SER A 229 -15.31 -15.35 -38.41
CA SER A 229 -14.94 -13.95 -38.64
C SER A 229 -13.68 -13.53 -37.88
N LEU A 230 -13.49 -14.00 -36.65
CA LEU A 230 -12.31 -13.68 -35.85
C LEU A 230 -11.05 -14.32 -36.43
N VAL A 231 -11.12 -15.55 -36.94
CA VAL A 231 -10.02 -16.20 -37.68
C VAL A 231 -9.59 -15.34 -38.86
N GLU A 232 -10.55 -14.86 -39.67
CA GLU A 232 -10.23 -14.01 -40.83
C GLU A 232 -9.55 -12.73 -40.44
N LYS A 233 -10.13 -12.02 -39.47
CA LYS A 233 -9.62 -10.74 -39.02
C LYS A 233 -8.23 -10.86 -38.39
N LEU A 234 -7.98 -11.92 -37.62
CA LEU A 234 -6.66 -12.16 -37.03
C LEU A 234 -5.60 -12.46 -38.09
N LYS A 235 -5.94 -13.26 -39.11
CA LYS A 235 -5.02 -13.51 -40.23
C LYS A 235 -4.74 -12.25 -41.02
N ALA A 236 -5.77 -11.47 -41.37
CA ALA A 236 -5.59 -10.20 -42.07
C ALA A 236 -4.76 -9.20 -41.25
N ALA A 237 -5.00 -9.08 -39.93
CA ALA A 237 -4.20 -8.21 -39.06
C ALA A 237 -2.73 -8.67 -38.98
N ALA A 238 -2.48 -9.99 -39.00
CA ALA A 238 -1.13 -10.54 -39.02
C ALA A 238 -0.41 -10.27 -40.35
N GLU A 239 -1.10 -10.41 -41.49
CA GLU A 239 -0.57 -10.07 -42.81
C GLU A 239 -0.19 -8.58 -42.90
N GLU A 240 -1.09 -7.69 -42.48
CA GLU A 240 -0.84 -6.23 -42.40
C GLU A 240 0.36 -5.92 -41.49
N THR A 241 0.49 -6.61 -40.35
CA THR A 241 1.61 -6.42 -39.43
C THR A 241 2.94 -6.83 -40.06
N ILE A 242 2.96 -7.91 -40.85
CA ILE A 242 4.15 -8.34 -41.58
C ILE A 242 4.51 -7.32 -42.66
N GLU A 243 3.52 -6.77 -43.38
CA GLU A 243 3.76 -5.75 -44.40
C GLU A 243 4.31 -4.45 -43.79
N LEU A 244 3.77 -4.03 -42.63
CA LEU A 244 4.19 -2.80 -41.94
C LEU A 244 5.64 -2.85 -41.45
N HIS A 245 6.08 -4.00 -40.93
CA HIS A 245 7.36 -4.11 -40.24
C HIS A 245 8.43 -4.89 -41.01
N GLY A 246 8.07 -5.77 -41.93
CA GLY A 246 9.01 -6.72 -42.52
C GLY A 246 9.78 -7.45 -41.42
N ASP A 247 11.12 -7.37 -41.46
CA ASP A 247 12.02 -7.98 -40.48
C ASP A 247 12.54 -6.98 -39.41
N SER A 248 11.96 -5.77 -39.32
CA SER A 248 12.43 -4.73 -38.40
C SER A 248 12.08 -4.95 -36.91
N VAL A 249 11.13 -5.85 -36.63
CA VAL A 249 10.67 -6.18 -35.28
C VAL A 249 10.84 -7.67 -35.02
N ASP A 250 11.52 -8.02 -33.93
CA ASP A 250 11.61 -9.39 -33.42
C ASP A 250 10.32 -9.75 -32.66
N PHE A 251 9.37 -10.31 -33.40
CA PHE A 251 8.08 -10.74 -32.83
C PHE A 251 8.19 -11.95 -31.90
N THR A 252 9.28 -12.72 -31.95
CA THR A 252 9.52 -13.81 -31.00
C THR A 252 9.90 -13.24 -29.64
N ALA A 253 10.80 -12.26 -29.60
CA ALA A 253 11.15 -11.54 -28.37
C ALA A 253 9.95 -10.75 -27.81
N LEU A 254 9.19 -10.08 -28.69
CA LEU A 254 7.99 -9.35 -28.28
C LEU A 254 6.89 -10.28 -27.74
N GLN A 255 6.70 -11.45 -28.34
CA GLN A 255 5.76 -12.46 -27.85
C GLN A 255 6.11 -12.90 -26.42
N PHE A 256 7.40 -13.07 -26.11
CA PHE A 256 7.86 -13.39 -24.76
C PHE A 256 7.50 -12.26 -23.77
N GLU A 257 7.77 -11.00 -24.13
CA GLU A 257 7.43 -9.85 -23.28
C GLU A 257 5.92 -9.75 -23.01
N VAL A 258 5.10 -9.83 -24.06
CA VAL A 258 3.63 -9.73 -23.91
C VAL A 258 3.05 -10.91 -23.14
N ALA A 259 3.62 -12.11 -23.27
CA ALA A 259 3.21 -13.26 -22.47
C ALA A 259 3.39 -13.00 -20.96
N GLN A 260 4.49 -12.37 -20.55
CA GLN A 260 4.72 -12.01 -19.15
C GLN A 260 3.72 -10.96 -18.65
N GLU A 261 3.40 -9.95 -19.47
CA GLU A 261 2.38 -8.95 -19.10
C GLU A 261 0.98 -9.56 -18.99
N VAL A 262 0.64 -10.50 -19.86
CA VAL A 262 -0.60 -11.29 -19.76
C VAL A 262 -0.63 -12.12 -18.47
N GLU A 263 0.49 -12.75 -18.09
CA GLU A 263 0.60 -13.47 -16.82
C GLU A 263 0.40 -12.55 -15.61
N HIS A 264 0.99 -11.36 -15.61
CA HIS A 264 0.78 -10.34 -14.59
C HIS A 264 -0.69 -9.94 -14.48
N LEU A 265 -1.36 -9.66 -15.62
CA LEU A 265 -2.79 -9.34 -15.64
C LEU A 265 -3.62 -10.46 -15.00
N ARG A 266 -3.39 -11.71 -15.41
CA ARG A 266 -4.09 -12.88 -14.86
C ARG A 266 -3.82 -13.05 -13.36
N LEU A 267 -2.58 -12.84 -12.92
CA LEU A 267 -2.20 -12.95 -11.51
C LEU A 267 -2.91 -11.89 -10.66
N TRP A 268 -2.83 -10.62 -11.05
CA TRP A 268 -3.39 -9.52 -10.28
C TRP A 268 -4.93 -9.55 -10.28
N ASP A 269 -5.59 -9.93 -11.38
CA ASP A 269 -7.04 -10.12 -11.40
C ASP A 269 -7.48 -11.23 -10.43
N ARG A 270 -6.78 -12.37 -10.42
CA ARG A 270 -7.04 -13.45 -9.43
C ARG A 270 -6.86 -12.96 -8.00
N HIS A 271 -5.82 -12.18 -7.72
CA HIS A 271 -5.60 -11.61 -6.39
C HIS A 271 -6.66 -10.59 -5.99
N VAL A 272 -7.13 -9.75 -6.91
CA VAL A 272 -8.25 -8.81 -6.65
C VAL A 272 -9.51 -9.58 -6.26
N ARG A 273 -9.89 -10.60 -7.04
CA ARG A 273 -11.05 -11.47 -6.72
C ARG A 273 -10.89 -12.24 -5.42
N ALA A 274 -9.68 -12.66 -5.08
CA ALA A 274 -9.39 -13.30 -3.79
C ALA A 274 -9.63 -12.31 -2.64
N ILE A 275 -9.15 -11.07 -2.76
CA ILE A 275 -9.37 -10.03 -1.75
C ILE A 275 -10.86 -9.70 -1.61
N GLU A 276 -11.61 -9.61 -2.72
CA GLU A 276 -13.05 -9.34 -2.67
C GLU A 276 -13.81 -10.40 -1.87
N ARG A 277 -13.48 -11.69 -2.09
CA ARG A 277 -14.03 -12.79 -1.28
C ARG A 277 -13.66 -12.71 0.20
N GLU A 278 -12.42 -12.33 0.52
CA GLU A 278 -12.00 -12.15 1.92
C GLU A 278 -12.71 -10.95 2.58
N VAL A 279 -12.99 -9.89 1.82
CA VAL A 279 -13.75 -8.73 2.32
C VAL A 279 -15.20 -9.11 2.62
N GLU A 280 -15.86 -9.87 1.74
CA GLU A 280 -17.23 -10.40 1.93
C GLU A 280 -17.36 -11.35 3.12
N GLN A 281 -16.27 -11.94 3.61
CA GLN A 281 -16.30 -12.77 4.82
C GLN A 281 -16.24 -11.94 6.11
N ILE A 282 -15.72 -10.72 6.04
CA ILE A 282 -15.59 -9.83 7.20
C ILE A 282 -16.79 -8.85 7.28
N TYR A 283 -17.45 -8.58 6.16
CA TYR A 283 -18.59 -7.65 6.02
C TYR A 283 -19.73 -8.29 5.25
#